data_AF-A0A0W0VZS1-F1
#
_entry.id   AF-A0A0W0VZS1-F1
#
_cell.length_a   1.000
_cell.length_b   1.000
_cell.length_c   1.000
_cell.angle_alpha   90.00
_cell.angle_beta   90.00
_cell.angle_gamma   90.00
#
_symmetry.space_group_name_H-M   'P 1'
#
loop_
_entity.id
_entity.type
_entity.pdbx_description
1 polymer ?
#
loop_
_entity_poly.entity_id
_entity_poly.type
_entity_poly.pdbx_seq_one_letter_code
_entity_poly.pdbx_strand_id
1 'polypeptide(L)'
;MAKDKLEKKGFSKGKFEGYKFQEDNIANQMAFLFADEEGEKEAARIAKEAQERYPNPIQMVERKKFIEDEVRKRAETVDTKFQNGLLDIFNTLKDKKEPLSGEEAGKELAFNLMKGLGLNVDKDNLQTHYDPGPPQVFQITWINRPSKNLADENSNINKLAQNYADNCDQKQKEEFNKNWKNHVDNAKIGGPKMDKQEFLEKADKSFKETVEHYKKQDLSAPTDSKDSQEEANSMPHL
;
A
#
# COMPACT_ATOMS: atom_id res chain seq x y z
N MET A 1 -26.05 -17.11 21.45
CA MET A 1 -26.06 -15.82 20.74
C MET A 1 -24.79 -15.73 19.92
N ALA A 2 -24.97 -15.73 18.59
CA ALA A 2 -23.92 -15.59 17.60
C ALA A 2 -23.32 -14.17 17.63
N LYS A 3 -22.02 -14.07 17.34
CA LYS A 3 -21.39 -12.87 16.75
C LYS A 3 -20.04 -13.24 16.13
N ASP A 4 -20.12 -13.50 14.83
CA ASP A 4 -19.16 -13.10 13.81
C ASP A 4 -17.70 -13.50 14.00
N LYS A 5 -17.45 -14.81 13.84
CA LYS A 5 -16.27 -15.22 13.07
C LYS A 5 -16.51 -14.80 11.62
N LEU A 6 -16.11 -13.58 11.29
CA LEU A 6 -15.82 -13.18 9.92
C LEU A 6 -14.61 -14.01 9.48
N GLU A 7 -14.85 -15.27 9.14
CA GLU A 7 -13.98 -16.03 8.27
C GLU A 7 -13.89 -15.22 6.98
N LYS A 8 -12.80 -14.48 6.80
CA LYS A 8 -12.36 -13.97 5.51
C LYS A 8 -12.05 -15.19 4.62
N LYS A 9 -13.09 -15.83 4.11
CA LYS A 9 -13.03 -16.70 2.93
C LYS A 9 -12.73 -15.78 1.74
N GLY A 10 -11.45 -15.57 1.48
CA GLY A 10 -10.98 -14.71 0.40
C GLY A 10 -9.47 -14.68 0.25
N PHE A 11 -8.76 -15.75 0.57
CA PHE A 11 -7.34 -15.93 0.22
C PHE A 11 -7.07 -17.41 -0.04
N SER A 12 -7.50 -17.92 -1.19
CA SER A 12 -7.05 -19.23 -1.66
C SER A 12 -6.38 -19.07 -3.02
N LYS A 13 -5.07 -18.76 -2.99
CA LYS A 13 -4.07 -18.84 -4.08
C LYS A 13 -3.64 -17.54 -4.80
N GLY A 14 -3.84 -16.34 -4.26
CA GLY A 14 -3.20 -15.11 -4.77
C GLY A 14 -2.07 -14.62 -3.83
N LYS A 15 -0.92 -14.19 -4.38
CA LYS A 15 0.13 -13.48 -3.63
C LYS A 15 -0.05 -11.97 -3.82
N PHE A 16 0.02 -11.21 -2.73
CA PHE A 16 0.09 -9.75 -2.77
C PHE A 16 1.50 -9.31 -2.39
N GLU A 17 2.13 -8.53 -3.26
CA GLU A 17 3.47 -7.97 -3.05
C GLU A 17 3.46 -6.48 -3.41
N GLY A 18 4.33 -5.71 -2.77
CA GLY A 18 4.48 -4.29 -3.06
C GLY A 18 4.56 -3.41 -1.81
N TYR A 19 4.53 -2.10 -2.04
CA TYR A 19 4.60 -1.10 -0.99
C TYR A 19 3.44 -1.20 0.00
N LYS A 20 3.75 -1.04 1.29
CA LYS A 20 2.79 -0.96 2.39
C LYS A 20 3.06 0.27 3.23
N PHE A 21 2.04 1.07 3.49
CA PHE A 21 2.17 2.28 4.30
C PHE A 21 2.61 1.95 5.74
N GLN A 22 2.14 0.84 6.31
CA GLN A 22 2.47 0.46 7.68
C GLN A 22 3.96 0.18 7.90
N GLU A 23 4.69 -0.16 6.84
CA GLU A 23 6.13 -0.44 6.86
C GLU A 23 6.97 0.84 6.70
N ASP A 24 6.34 1.97 6.38
CA ASP A 24 7.00 3.25 6.20
C ASP A 24 7.25 3.98 7.53
N ASN A 25 8.06 5.02 7.48
CA ASN A 25 8.30 5.90 8.63
C ASN A 25 7.06 6.76 8.95
N ILE A 26 6.99 7.26 10.18
CA ILE A 26 5.85 8.06 10.68
C ILE A 26 5.61 9.32 9.83
N ALA A 27 6.67 9.98 9.36
CA ALA A 27 6.52 11.18 8.53
C ALA A 27 5.81 10.85 7.20
N ASN A 28 6.17 9.75 6.55
CA ASN A 28 5.52 9.29 5.33
C ASN A 28 4.06 8.86 5.60
N GLN A 29 3.83 8.06 6.65
CA GLN A 29 2.46 7.65 7.02
C GLN A 29 1.55 8.86 7.27
N MET A 30 2.02 9.85 8.03
CA MET A 30 1.31 11.11 8.25
C MET A 30 1.11 11.89 6.96
N ALA A 31 2.14 12.02 6.13
CA ALA A 31 2.11 12.84 4.93
C ALA A 31 1.16 12.33 3.85
N PHE A 32 0.94 11.02 3.76
CA PHE A 32 0.14 10.41 2.69
C PHE A 32 -1.28 10.02 3.12
N LEU A 33 -1.51 9.75 4.40
CA LEU A 33 -2.77 9.11 4.85
C LEU A 33 -3.77 10.08 5.50
N PHE A 34 -3.39 11.32 5.78
CA PHE A 34 -4.21 12.28 6.52
C PHE A 34 -4.68 13.47 5.64
N ALA A 35 -4.74 13.27 4.32
CA ALA A 35 -4.93 14.32 3.33
C ALA A 35 -6.34 14.85 3.14
N ASP A 36 -7.30 13.98 3.39
CA ASP A 36 -8.69 14.23 3.07
C ASP A 36 -9.42 14.78 4.30
N GLU A 37 -10.68 15.13 4.12
CA GLU A 37 -11.49 15.66 5.22
C GLU A 37 -11.55 14.68 6.40
N GLU A 38 -11.59 13.37 6.13
CA GLU A 38 -11.53 12.32 7.15
C GLU A 38 -10.17 12.30 7.85
N GLY A 39 -9.09 12.40 7.09
CA GLY A 39 -7.72 12.49 7.57
C GLY A 39 -7.48 13.71 8.46
N GLU A 40 -7.97 14.88 8.09
CA GLU A 40 -7.87 16.09 8.92
C GLU A 40 -8.63 15.96 10.25
N LYS A 41 -9.84 15.37 10.20
CA LYS A 41 -10.62 15.09 11.41
C LYS A 41 -9.89 14.10 12.31
N GLU A 42 -9.29 13.08 11.72
CA GLU A 42 -8.54 12.07 12.45
C GLU A 42 -7.25 12.63 13.04
N ALA A 43 -6.54 13.49 12.30
CA ALA A 43 -5.35 14.18 12.82
C ALA A 43 -5.69 15.04 14.03
N ALA A 44 -6.81 15.79 13.96
CA ALA A 44 -7.32 16.57 15.07
C ALA A 44 -7.70 15.69 16.27
N ARG A 45 -8.37 14.56 16.04
CA ARG A 45 -8.75 13.60 17.07
C ARG A 45 -7.52 13.05 17.79
N ILE A 46 -6.54 12.56 17.05
CA ILE A 46 -5.30 11.99 17.61
C ILE A 46 -4.56 13.05 18.43
N ALA A 47 -4.40 14.26 17.90
CA ALA A 47 -3.70 15.34 18.61
C ALA A 47 -4.39 15.70 19.93
N LYS A 48 -5.73 15.80 19.90
CA LYS A 48 -6.55 16.08 21.09
C LYS A 48 -6.43 14.96 22.12
N GLU A 49 -6.64 13.71 21.72
CA GLU A 49 -6.58 12.56 22.64
C GLU A 49 -5.19 12.37 23.24
N ALA A 50 -4.14 12.60 22.45
CA ALA A 50 -2.76 12.53 22.94
C ALA A 50 -2.52 13.55 24.09
N GLN A 51 -3.04 14.77 23.93
CA GLN A 51 -2.91 15.82 24.93
C GLN A 51 -3.79 15.57 26.17
N GLU A 52 -5.00 15.05 25.99
CA GLU A 52 -5.93 14.76 27.09
C GLU A 52 -5.47 13.57 27.94
N ARG A 53 -4.95 12.51 27.32
CA ARG A 53 -4.48 11.30 28.02
C ARG A 53 -3.12 11.50 28.68
N TYR A 54 -2.26 12.31 28.09
CA TYR A 54 -0.89 12.53 28.53
C TYR A 54 -0.62 14.03 28.64
N PRO A 55 -1.19 14.76 29.61
CA PRO A 55 -1.08 16.21 29.67
C PRO A 55 0.28 16.71 30.18
N ASN A 56 1.00 15.91 30.97
CA ASN A 56 2.21 16.37 31.66
C ASN A 56 3.47 16.23 30.77
N PRO A 57 4.45 17.14 30.90
CA PRO A 57 5.72 17.04 30.16
C PRO A 57 6.52 15.76 30.43
N ILE A 58 6.39 15.16 31.62
CA ILE A 58 7.07 13.88 31.90
C ILE A 58 6.52 12.72 31.06
N GLN A 59 5.31 12.87 30.49
CA GLN A 59 4.62 11.84 29.72
C GLN A 59 4.83 11.97 28.20
N MET A 60 5.88 12.69 27.78
CA MET A 60 6.19 12.91 26.36
C MET A 60 6.41 11.59 25.61
N VAL A 61 7.07 10.62 26.24
CA VAL A 61 7.35 9.31 25.63
C VAL A 61 6.05 8.54 25.36
N GLU A 62 5.12 8.53 26.31
CA GLU A 62 3.81 7.90 26.17
C GLU A 62 2.96 8.63 25.13
N ARG A 63 2.99 9.97 25.11
CA ARG A 63 2.29 10.77 24.12
C ARG A 63 2.80 10.50 22.71
N LYS A 64 4.12 10.46 22.53
CA LYS A 64 4.78 10.08 21.27
C LYS A 64 4.29 8.69 20.82
N LYS A 65 4.42 7.68 21.69
CA LYS A 65 4.04 6.31 21.39
C LYS A 65 2.57 6.18 21.00
N PHE A 66 1.68 6.87 21.73
CA PHE A 66 0.26 6.89 21.39
C PHE A 66 0.02 7.45 19.97
N ILE A 67 0.69 8.55 19.61
CA ILE A 67 0.58 9.10 18.25
C ILE A 67 1.10 8.10 17.21
N GLU A 68 2.25 7.45 17.44
CA GLU A 68 2.79 6.42 16.53
C GLU A 68 1.80 5.26 16.35
N ASP A 69 1.21 4.76 17.44
CA ASP A 69 0.27 3.65 17.42
C ASP A 69 -1.00 4.00 16.64
N GLU A 70 -1.56 5.20 16.82
CA GLU A 70 -2.75 5.64 16.08
C GLU A 70 -2.46 5.87 14.59
N VAL A 71 -1.31 6.43 14.25
CA VAL A 71 -0.86 6.60 12.85
C VAL A 71 -0.68 5.24 12.17
N ARG A 72 -0.05 4.27 12.85
CA ARG A 72 0.13 2.90 12.34
C ARG A 72 -1.20 2.18 12.13
N LYS A 73 -2.15 2.28 13.06
CA LYS A 73 -3.50 1.71 12.88
C LYS A 73 -4.20 2.23 11.63
N ARG A 74 -4.04 3.52 11.33
CA ARG A 74 -4.58 4.09 10.08
C ARG A 74 -3.86 3.54 8.86
N ALA A 75 -2.53 3.41 8.90
CA ALA A 75 -1.74 2.82 7.82
C ALA A 75 -2.15 1.36 7.54
N GLU A 76 -2.30 0.54 8.59
CA GLU A 76 -2.79 -0.85 8.47
C GLU A 76 -4.20 -0.93 7.86
N THR A 77 -5.08 0.00 8.25
CA THR A 77 -6.45 0.08 7.71
C THR A 77 -6.43 0.41 6.23
N VAL A 78 -5.62 1.38 5.82
CA VAL A 78 -5.48 1.78 4.41
C VAL A 78 -4.84 0.66 3.59
N ASP A 79 -3.77 0.03 4.09
CA ASP A 79 -3.14 -1.13 3.44
C ASP A 79 -4.14 -2.27 3.22
N THR A 80 -4.94 -2.60 4.24
CA THR A 80 -5.96 -3.66 4.15
C THR A 80 -7.03 -3.33 3.12
N LYS A 81 -7.55 -2.09 3.13
CA LYS A 81 -8.57 -1.66 2.17
C LYS A 81 -8.01 -1.60 0.75
N PHE A 82 -6.76 -1.15 0.59
CA PHE A 82 -6.06 -1.14 -0.69
C PHE A 82 -5.91 -2.55 -1.24
N GLN A 83 -5.39 -3.50 -0.44
CA GLN A 83 -5.25 -4.91 -0.84
C GLN A 83 -6.58 -5.54 -1.26
N ASN A 84 -7.63 -5.36 -0.46
CA ASN A 84 -8.96 -5.87 -0.81
C ASN A 84 -9.48 -5.25 -2.12
N GLY A 85 -9.36 -3.93 -2.27
CA GLY A 85 -9.78 -3.24 -3.49
C GLY A 85 -8.99 -3.68 -4.73
N LEU A 86 -7.69 -3.95 -4.60
CA LEU A 86 -6.87 -4.49 -5.68
C LEU A 86 -7.30 -5.89 -6.09
N LEU A 87 -7.67 -6.74 -5.13
CA LEU A 87 -8.23 -8.05 -5.42
C LEU A 87 -9.58 -7.96 -6.14
N ASP A 88 -10.44 -7.02 -5.73
CA ASP A 88 -11.72 -6.80 -6.41
C ASP A 88 -11.53 -6.35 -7.86
N ILE A 89 -10.54 -5.48 -8.11
CA ILE A 89 -10.15 -5.09 -9.47
C ILE A 89 -9.63 -6.29 -10.24
N PHE A 90 -8.72 -7.06 -9.68
CA PHE A 90 -8.15 -8.25 -10.31
C PHE A 90 -9.24 -9.27 -10.70
N ASN A 91 -10.16 -9.58 -9.80
CA ASN A 91 -11.28 -10.48 -10.07
C ASN A 91 -12.19 -9.93 -11.17
N THR A 92 -12.45 -8.62 -11.15
CA THR A 92 -13.23 -7.93 -12.20
C THR A 92 -12.57 -8.03 -13.59
N LEU A 93 -11.24 -8.02 -13.66
CA LEU A 93 -10.49 -8.18 -14.90
C LEU A 93 -10.49 -9.63 -15.39
N LYS A 94 -10.40 -10.59 -14.47
CA LYS A 94 -10.37 -12.03 -14.75
C LYS A 94 -11.69 -12.58 -15.30
N ASP A 95 -12.82 -12.13 -14.77
CA ASP A 95 -14.14 -12.76 -14.99
C ASP A 95 -14.88 -12.30 -16.27
N LYS A 96 -14.20 -11.58 -17.18
CA LYS A 96 -14.82 -11.08 -18.41
C LYS A 96 -14.67 -12.05 -19.58
N LYS A 97 -15.76 -12.25 -20.33
CA LYS A 97 -15.82 -13.03 -21.59
C LYS A 97 -14.87 -12.49 -22.68
N GLU A 98 -14.48 -11.22 -22.57
CA GLU A 98 -13.34 -10.63 -23.28
C GLU A 98 -12.39 -10.04 -22.23
N PRO A 99 -11.14 -10.54 -22.10
CA PRO A 99 -10.20 -10.04 -21.10
C PRO A 99 -9.81 -8.60 -21.42
N LEU A 100 -10.02 -7.68 -20.47
CA LEU A 100 -9.37 -6.37 -20.51
C LEU A 100 -7.90 -6.59 -20.18
N SER A 101 -7.02 -6.66 -21.17
CA SER A 101 -5.57 -6.88 -21.02
C SER A 101 -4.74 -5.71 -21.50
N GLY A 102 -3.46 -5.71 -21.10
CA GLY A 102 -2.49 -4.70 -21.52
C GLY A 102 -2.39 -3.51 -20.57
N GLU A 103 -1.79 -2.44 -21.10
CA GLU A 103 -1.66 -1.14 -20.43
C GLU A 103 -3.04 -0.53 -20.20
N GLU A 104 -3.22 0.20 -19.09
CA GLU A 104 -4.47 0.88 -18.71
C GLU A 104 -5.64 -0.03 -18.28
N ALA A 105 -5.51 -1.36 -18.40
CA ALA A 105 -6.52 -2.30 -17.91
C ALA A 105 -6.79 -2.08 -16.42
N GLY A 106 -8.04 -1.78 -16.04
CA GLY A 106 -8.43 -1.52 -14.65
C GLY A 106 -7.98 -0.17 -14.09
N LYS A 107 -7.36 0.72 -14.89
CA LYS A 107 -6.82 2.00 -14.42
C LYS A 107 -7.83 2.91 -13.74
N GLU A 108 -9.04 3.01 -14.29
CA GLU A 108 -10.08 3.84 -13.69
C GLU A 108 -10.52 3.29 -12.32
N LEU A 109 -10.62 1.96 -12.19
CA LEU A 109 -10.96 1.33 -10.92
C LEU A 109 -9.84 1.54 -9.89
N ALA A 110 -8.59 1.40 -10.32
CA ALA A 110 -7.40 1.68 -9.53
C ALA A 110 -7.35 3.12 -9.01
N PHE A 111 -7.55 4.08 -9.91
CA PHE A 111 -7.57 5.50 -9.56
C PHE A 111 -8.68 5.81 -8.55
N ASN A 112 -9.89 5.29 -8.77
CA ASN A 112 -11.02 5.49 -7.87
C ASN A 112 -10.81 4.81 -6.51
N LEU A 113 -10.19 3.63 -6.46
CA LEU A 113 -9.78 2.99 -5.22
C LEU A 113 -8.84 3.91 -4.44
N MET A 114 -7.76 4.39 -5.07
CA MET A 114 -6.78 5.24 -4.39
C MET A 114 -7.37 6.57 -3.92
N LYS A 115 -8.23 7.20 -4.73
CA LYS A 115 -8.99 8.39 -4.33
C LYS A 115 -9.92 8.12 -3.17
N GLY A 116 -10.63 6.99 -3.18
CA GLY A 116 -11.53 6.58 -2.09
C GLY A 116 -10.81 6.27 -0.78
N LEU A 117 -9.50 6.02 -0.82
CA LEU A 117 -8.64 5.86 0.35
C LEU A 117 -8.04 7.19 0.85
N GLY A 118 -8.41 8.32 0.24
CA GLY A 118 -7.89 9.64 0.60
C GLY A 118 -6.50 9.93 0.05
N LEU A 119 -5.95 9.07 -0.83
CA LEU A 119 -4.60 9.27 -1.37
C LEU A 119 -4.56 10.38 -2.43
N ASN A 120 -3.54 11.21 -2.37
CA ASN A 120 -3.31 12.26 -3.38
C ASN A 120 -2.64 11.70 -4.63
N VAL A 121 -3.41 10.98 -5.45
CA VAL A 121 -2.92 10.40 -6.70
C VAL A 121 -3.33 11.24 -7.90
N ASP A 122 -2.44 11.33 -8.88
CA ASP A 122 -2.67 11.93 -10.18
C ASP A 122 -2.90 10.82 -11.21
N LYS A 123 -3.93 10.99 -12.04
CA LYS A 123 -4.31 9.96 -13.03
C LYS A 123 -3.24 9.81 -14.11
N ASP A 124 -2.50 10.87 -14.42
CA ASP A 124 -1.39 10.83 -15.39
C ASP A 124 -0.13 10.14 -14.83
N ASN A 125 -0.02 10.02 -13.50
CA ASN A 125 1.10 9.38 -12.81
C ASN A 125 0.66 8.10 -12.07
N LEU A 126 -0.34 7.44 -12.63
CA LEU A 126 -0.78 6.09 -12.28
C LEU A 126 -0.76 5.27 -13.57
N GLN A 127 -0.21 4.07 -13.52
CA GLN A 127 -0.17 3.12 -14.62
C GLN A 127 -0.65 1.77 -14.11
N THR A 128 -1.39 1.06 -14.94
CA THR A 128 -1.75 -0.33 -14.69
C THR A 128 -1.30 -1.22 -15.82
N HIS A 129 -1.04 -2.48 -15.48
CA HIS A 129 -0.75 -3.53 -16.42
C HIS A 129 -1.49 -4.79 -16.01
N TYR A 130 -2.10 -5.47 -16.97
CA TYR A 130 -2.68 -6.79 -16.75
C TYR A 130 -2.22 -7.77 -17.83
N ASP A 131 -1.54 -8.84 -17.39
CA ASP A 131 -1.27 -10.03 -18.20
C ASP A 131 -2.24 -11.13 -17.75
N PRO A 132 -3.21 -11.52 -18.60
CA PRO A 132 -4.17 -12.57 -18.29
C PRO A 132 -3.58 -13.99 -18.36
N GLY A 133 -2.28 -14.15 -18.65
CA GLY A 133 -1.65 -15.44 -18.91
C GLY A 133 -1.73 -16.46 -17.78
N PRO A 134 -1.00 -17.58 -17.90
CA PRO A 134 -0.38 -18.22 -16.74
C PRO A 134 1.07 -17.70 -16.58
N PRO A 135 1.45 -17.11 -15.42
CA PRO A 135 0.61 -16.67 -14.32
C PRO A 135 -0.18 -15.39 -14.67
N GLN A 136 -1.35 -15.23 -14.03
CA GLN A 136 -2.14 -14.00 -14.14
C GLN A 136 -1.50 -12.92 -13.26
N VAL A 137 -1.17 -11.76 -13.84
CA VAL A 137 -0.48 -10.68 -13.12
C VAL A 137 -1.20 -9.37 -13.36
N PHE A 138 -1.56 -8.67 -12.27
CA PHE A 138 -2.01 -7.29 -12.30
C PHE A 138 -1.06 -6.44 -11.49
N GLN A 139 -0.54 -5.38 -12.09
CA GLN A 139 0.34 -4.42 -11.46
C GLN A 139 -0.30 -3.04 -11.49
N ILE A 140 -0.12 -2.30 -10.41
CA ILE A 140 -0.33 -0.86 -10.37
C ILE A 140 0.99 -0.21 -10.00
N THR A 141 1.39 0.78 -10.79
CA THR A 141 2.50 1.67 -10.50
C THR A 141 1.94 3.07 -10.33
N TRP A 142 2.38 3.80 -9.32
CA TRP A 142 1.94 5.18 -9.09
C TRP A 142 3.05 6.00 -8.43
N ILE A 143 2.92 7.32 -8.51
CA ILE A 143 3.73 8.23 -7.72
C ILE A 143 2.95 8.64 -6.48
N ASN A 144 3.46 8.28 -5.31
CA ASN A 144 2.88 8.68 -4.05
C ASN A 144 3.16 10.18 -3.81
N ARG A 145 2.13 11.01 -3.79
CA ARG A 145 2.27 12.45 -3.53
C ARG A 145 1.77 12.79 -2.13
N PRO A 146 2.47 13.68 -1.40
CA PRO A 146 1.99 14.17 -0.14
C PRO A 146 0.62 14.80 -0.30
N SER A 147 -0.15 14.71 0.77
CA SER A 147 -1.46 15.34 0.92
C SER A 147 -1.44 16.83 0.55
N LYS A 148 -2.49 17.35 -0.09
CA LYS A 148 -2.57 18.79 -0.41
C LYS A 148 -2.60 19.68 0.83
N ASN A 149 -3.21 19.21 1.92
CA ASN A 149 -3.32 19.98 3.16
C ASN A 149 -1.98 20.23 3.86
N LEU A 150 -0.92 19.50 3.51
CA LEU A 150 0.43 19.77 4.01
C LEU A 150 0.93 21.15 3.56
N ALA A 151 0.41 21.68 2.46
CA ALA A 151 0.74 23.02 1.99
C ALA A 151 0.16 24.14 2.89
N ASP A 152 -0.90 23.85 3.65
CA ASP A 152 -1.49 24.76 4.64
C ASP A 152 -0.87 24.52 6.01
N GLU A 153 -0.10 25.48 6.50
CA GLU A 153 0.58 25.42 7.81
C GLU A 153 -0.39 25.30 8.99
N ASN A 154 -1.67 25.67 8.81
CA ASN A 154 -2.69 25.59 9.84
C ASN A 154 -3.51 24.29 9.82
N SER A 155 -3.22 23.36 8.89
CA SER A 155 -3.90 22.07 8.83
C SER A 155 -3.68 21.25 10.11
N ASN A 156 -4.65 20.40 10.45
CA ASN A 156 -4.58 19.56 11.63
C ASN A 156 -3.46 18.52 11.52
N ILE A 157 -3.13 18.09 10.30
CA ILE A 157 -1.99 17.22 10.08
C ILE A 157 -0.65 17.91 10.39
N ASN A 158 -0.47 19.18 10.02
CA ASN A 158 0.73 19.94 10.40
C ASN A 158 0.81 20.14 11.92
N LYS A 159 -0.33 20.38 12.58
CA LYS A 159 -0.39 20.45 14.06
C LYS A 159 -0.06 19.12 14.72
N LEU A 160 -0.57 18.01 14.20
CA LEU A 160 -0.27 16.67 14.71
C LEU A 160 1.20 16.31 14.51
N ALA A 161 1.77 16.62 13.34
CA ALA A 161 3.19 16.41 13.05
C ALA A 161 4.09 17.21 14.00
N GLN A 162 3.74 18.48 14.26
CA GLN A 162 4.45 19.31 15.23
C GLN A 162 4.35 18.73 16.65
N ASN A 163 3.15 18.31 17.08
CA ASN A 163 2.97 17.64 18.36
C ASN A 163 3.85 16.38 18.47
N TYR A 164 3.84 15.53 17.45
CA TYR A 164 4.72 14.35 17.41
C TYR A 164 6.21 14.74 17.54
N ALA A 165 6.68 15.68 16.72
CA ALA A 165 8.06 16.14 16.71
C ALA A 165 8.50 16.72 18.08
N ASP A 166 7.61 17.41 18.77
CA ASP A 166 7.90 17.99 20.10
C ASP A 166 8.01 16.94 21.19
N ASN A 167 7.49 15.73 20.99
CA ASN A 167 7.59 14.61 21.92
C ASN A 167 8.71 13.61 21.55
N CYS A 168 9.42 13.83 20.44
CA CYS A 168 10.59 13.06 20.04
C CYS A 168 11.85 13.49 20.81
N ASP A 169 12.81 12.57 20.94
CA ASP A 169 14.17 12.95 21.30
C ASP A 169 14.82 13.80 20.18
N GLN A 170 15.93 14.49 20.49
CA GLN A 170 16.57 15.42 19.56
C GLN A 170 16.90 14.79 18.20
N LYS A 171 17.42 13.56 18.19
CA LYS A 171 17.84 12.88 16.96
C LYS A 171 16.63 12.50 16.12
N GLN A 172 15.61 11.91 16.75
CA GLN A 172 14.35 11.54 16.10
C GLN A 172 13.62 12.77 15.56
N LYS A 173 13.65 13.89 16.31
CA LYS A 173 13.04 15.16 15.91
C LYS A 173 13.71 15.73 14.67
N GLU A 174 15.03 15.74 14.60
CA GLU A 174 15.77 16.23 13.43
C GLU A 174 15.48 15.40 12.17
N GLU A 175 15.48 14.07 12.30
CA GLU A 175 15.17 13.16 11.19
C GLU A 175 13.72 13.32 10.72
N PHE A 176 12.76 13.34 11.67
CA PHE A 176 11.36 13.56 11.36
C PHE A 176 11.15 14.91 10.67
N ASN A 177 11.69 16.00 11.21
CA ASN A 177 11.52 17.35 10.66
C ASN A 177 12.13 17.48 9.26
N LYS A 178 13.25 16.81 8.99
CA LYS A 178 13.84 16.78 7.65
C LYS A 178 12.91 16.10 6.64
N ASN A 179 12.39 14.93 6.99
CA ASN A 179 11.46 14.19 6.12
C ASN A 179 10.14 14.96 5.96
N TRP A 180 9.61 15.51 7.05
CA TRP A 180 8.38 16.31 7.07
C TRP A 180 8.51 17.54 6.17
N LYS A 181 9.62 18.29 6.30
CA LYS A 181 9.88 19.45 5.45
C LYS A 181 9.88 19.09 3.97
N ASN A 182 10.51 18.00 3.58
CA ASN A 182 10.49 17.53 2.20
C ASN A 182 9.06 17.24 1.71
N HIS A 183 8.19 16.67 2.56
CA HIS A 183 6.78 16.44 2.20
C HIS A 183 5.99 17.74 2.05
N VAL A 184 6.19 18.70 2.96
CA VAL A 184 5.57 20.02 2.90
C VAL A 184 6.00 20.78 1.65
N ASP A 185 7.30 20.79 1.34
CA ASP A 185 7.85 21.46 0.15
C ASP A 185 7.28 20.82 -1.12
N ASN A 186 7.22 19.49 -1.18
CA ASN A 186 6.58 18.77 -2.29
C ASN A 186 5.09 19.09 -2.41
N ALA A 187 4.33 19.13 -1.30
CA ALA A 187 2.91 19.49 -1.32
C ALA A 187 2.69 20.91 -1.88
N LYS A 188 3.53 21.89 -1.49
CA LYS A 188 3.45 23.29 -1.94
C LYS A 188 3.68 23.45 -3.44
N ILE A 189 4.53 22.63 -4.06
CA ILE A 189 4.84 22.69 -5.50
C ILE A 189 4.08 21.66 -6.35
N GLY A 190 3.25 20.83 -5.71
CA GLY A 190 2.54 19.70 -6.33
C GLY A 190 3.46 18.55 -6.76
N GLY A 191 4.61 18.39 -6.08
CA GLY A 191 5.53 17.27 -6.24
C GLY A 191 5.21 16.09 -5.31
N PRO A 192 6.04 15.02 -5.34
CA PRO A 192 7.06 14.77 -6.34
C PRO A 192 6.44 14.61 -7.74
N LYS A 193 7.17 15.11 -8.75
CA LYS A 193 6.82 14.97 -10.17
C LYS A 193 7.87 14.12 -10.86
N MET A 194 7.44 13.38 -11.86
CA MET A 194 8.29 12.65 -12.79
C MET A 194 7.78 12.97 -14.18
N ASP A 195 8.67 12.97 -15.17
CA ASP A 195 8.26 13.05 -16.55
C ASP A 195 7.34 11.87 -16.90
N LYS A 196 6.32 12.11 -17.72
CA LYS A 196 5.32 11.08 -18.06
C LYS A 196 5.98 9.90 -18.78
N GLN A 197 6.88 10.16 -19.72
CA GLN A 197 7.55 9.12 -20.48
C GLN A 197 8.48 8.31 -19.56
N GLU A 198 9.24 8.98 -18.70
CA GLU A 198 10.07 8.31 -17.70
C GLU A 198 9.24 7.42 -16.76
N PHE A 199 8.08 7.91 -16.31
CA PHE A 199 7.18 7.14 -15.44
C PHE A 199 6.65 5.88 -16.12
N LEU A 200 6.18 6.01 -17.38
CA LEU A 200 5.69 4.88 -18.16
C LEU A 200 6.79 3.84 -18.41
N GLU A 201 8.00 4.28 -18.76
CA GLU A 201 9.14 3.37 -18.97
C GLU A 201 9.51 2.58 -17.69
N LYS A 202 9.48 3.23 -16.52
CA LYS A 202 9.69 2.54 -15.25
C LYS A 202 8.57 1.57 -14.92
N ALA A 203 7.32 1.95 -15.15
CA ALA A 203 6.16 1.08 -14.91
C ALA A 203 6.20 -0.17 -15.80
N ASP A 204 6.48 0.00 -17.10
CA ASP A 204 6.61 -1.09 -18.06
C ASP A 204 7.77 -2.02 -17.72
N LYS A 205 8.93 -1.46 -17.36
CA LYS A 205 10.09 -2.23 -16.96
C LYS A 205 9.79 -3.07 -15.71
N SER A 206 9.22 -2.45 -14.68
CA SER A 206 8.81 -3.15 -13.46
C SER A 206 7.85 -4.30 -13.78
N PHE A 207 6.86 -4.07 -14.63
CA PHE A 207 5.89 -5.09 -14.99
C PHE A 207 6.52 -6.29 -15.70
N LYS A 208 7.39 -6.03 -16.69
CA LYS A 208 8.11 -7.08 -17.42
C LYS A 208 8.98 -7.91 -16.48
N GLU A 209 9.71 -7.26 -15.58
CA GLU A 209 10.54 -7.93 -14.56
C GLU A 209 9.69 -8.81 -13.63
N THR A 210 8.53 -8.32 -13.17
CA THR A 210 7.59 -9.08 -12.33
C THR A 210 7.02 -10.30 -13.05
N VAL A 211 6.56 -10.15 -14.29
CA VAL A 211 6.03 -11.26 -15.09
C VAL A 211 7.10 -12.32 -15.34
N GLU A 212 8.32 -11.92 -15.70
CA GLU A 212 9.44 -12.85 -15.88
C GLU A 212 9.81 -13.58 -14.59
N HIS A 213 9.80 -12.87 -13.45
CA HIS A 213 10.08 -13.46 -12.14
C HIS A 213 9.11 -14.59 -11.82
N TYR A 214 7.80 -14.36 -11.98
CA TYR A 214 6.80 -15.38 -11.70
C TYR A 214 6.81 -16.53 -12.72
N LYS A 215 7.05 -16.26 -14.02
CA LYS A 215 7.23 -17.32 -15.03
C LYS A 215 8.41 -18.23 -14.70
N LYS A 216 9.52 -17.68 -14.18
CA LYS A 216 10.70 -18.47 -13.76
C LYS A 216 10.41 -19.31 -12.50
N GLN A 217 9.60 -18.80 -11.56
CA GLN A 217 9.19 -19.56 -10.37
C GLN A 217 8.32 -20.78 -10.74
N ASP A 218 7.38 -20.62 -11.67
CA ASP A 218 6.51 -21.72 -12.14
C ASP A 218 7.28 -22.83 -12.89
N LEU A 219 8.45 -22.51 -13.46
CA LEU A 219 9.32 -23.48 -14.15
C LEU A 219 10.24 -24.26 -13.19
N SER A 220 10.37 -23.85 -11.94
CA SER A 220 11.37 -24.38 -10.98
C SER A 220 10.87 -25.49 -10.05
N ALA A 221 9.86 -26.27 -10.43
CA ALA A 221 9.55 -27.52 -9.75
C ALA A 221 10.33 -28.67 -10.41
N PRO A 222 11.52 -29.08 -9.90
CA PRO A 222 12.08 -30.36 -10.29
C PRO A 222 11.13 -31.44 -9.75
N THR A 223 10.42 -32.11 -10.64
CA THR A 223 9.94 -33.45 -10.34
C THR A 223 11.18 -34.31 -10.16
N ASP A 224 11.51 -34.63 -8.91
CA ASP A 224 12.25 -35.84 -8.58
C ASP A 224 11.40 -37.05 -8.99
N SER A 225 11.38 -37.33 -10.29
CA SER A 225 10.94 -38.61 -10.83
C SER A 225 12.08 -39.61 -10.64
N LYS A 226 12.23 -40.09 -9.40
CA LYS A 226 12.92 -41.34 -9.08
C LYS A 226 12.23 -42.03 -7.91
N ASP A 227 11.17 -42.74 -8.23
CA ASP A 227 10.73 -43.97 -7.60
C ASP A 227 9.66 -44.54 -8.55
N SER A 228 9.59 -45.81 -8.93
CA SER A 228 10.34 -47.00 -8.57
C SER A 228 9.79 -48.13 -9.47
N GLN A 229 10.61 -49.16 -9.70
CA GLN A 229 10.19 -50.53 -10.05
C GLN A 229 9.63 -50.82 -11.46
N GLU A 230 10.55 -51.32 -12.30
CA GLU A 230 10.26 -52.40 -13.24
C GLU A 230 9.71 -53.64 -12.50
N GLU A 231 8.91 -54.41 -13.25
CA GLU A 231 8.45 -55.78 -12.99
C GLU A 231 7.19 -55.98 -12.10
N ALA A 232 6.03 -55.78 -12.74
CA ALA A 232 4.88 -56.64 -12.54
C ALA A 232 4.56 -57.32 -13.88
N ASN A 233 5.10 -58.52 -14.10
CA ASN A 233 4.68 -59.39 -15.18
C ASN A 233 3.99 -60.63 -14.60
N SER A 234 2.65 -60.55 -14.60
CA SER A 234 1.73 -61.63 -14.97
C SER A 234 1.87 -63.00 -14.27
N MET A 235 1.02 -63.27 -13.27
CA MET A 235 0.51 -64.63 -13.04
C MET A 235 -0.58 -64.95 -14.08
N PRO A 236 -0.73 -66.21 -14.51
CA PRO A 236 -1.83 -67.01 -13.92
C PRO A 236 -1.49 -68.48 -13.64
N HIS A 237 -2.32 -69.07 -12.78
CA HIS A 237 -2.35 -70.46 -12.31
C HIS A 237 -2.32 -71.54 -13.40
N LEU A 238 -1.53 -72.60 -13.14
CA LEU A 238 -2.01 -73.98 -12.90
C LEU A 238 -1.03 -74.69 -11.94
#